data_AF-A0ABD5PUX4-F1
#
_entry.id   AF-A0ABD5PUX4-F1
#
_cell.length_a   1.000
_cell.length_b   1.000
_cell.length_c   1.000
_cell.angle_alpha   90.00
_cell.angle_beta   90.00
_cell.angle_gamma   90.00
#
_symmetry.space_group_name_H-M   'P 1'
#
loop_
_entity.id
_entity.type
_entity.pdbx_description
1 polymer ?
#
loop_
_entity_poly.entity_id
_entity_poly.type
_entity_poly.pdbx_seq_one_letter_code
_entity_poly.pdbx_strand_id
1 'polypeptide(L)'
;MLELLVENMALALLAAGLVLMGLEALSPGAHLIVIGIALVGAGLVGIVFPGTVGPLALAALTLVIGIAATYVYREFDFYGGKGTAQTSDSKSLAGSTGYVTETVTTRGGEVKLDAGGFAPYYSARTTSGTIDEGEEIIVLDPGGGNVLTVESLGAIGEDEIDRALAEESAANADRDADAGASTARDESEESDESATETESSRSD
;
A
#
# COMPACT_ATOMS: atom_id res chain seq x y z
N MET A 1 12.78 9.62 59.45
CA MET A 1 12.64 10.04 58.03
C MET A 1 11.30 9.63 57.45
N LEU A 2 10.92 8.34 57.52
CA LEU A 2 9.59 7.89 57.03
C LEU A 2 8.41 8.53 57.76
N GLU A 3 8.56 8.84 59.05
CA GLU A 3 7.51 9.45 59.86
C GLU A 3 7.14 10.87 59.39
N LEU A 4 8.14 11.69 59.03
CA LEU A 4 7.93 13.01 58.42
C LEU A 4 7.24 12.93 57.05
N LEU A 5 7.46 11.83 56.32
CA LEU A 5 6.87 11.59 55.01
C LEU A 5 5.38 11.24 55.14
N VAL A 6 5.00 10.47 56.16
CA VAL A 6 3.60 10.09 56.42
C VAL A 6 2.82 11.24 57.06
N GLU A 7 3.48 12.05 57.90
CA GLU A 7 2.87 13.20 58.57
C GLU A 7 2.63 14.39 57.62
N ASN A 8 3.49 14.55 56.60
CA ASN A 8 3.33 15.57 55.58
C ASN A 8 2.76 14.98 54.28
N MET A 9 1.44 15.07 54.12
CA MET A 9 0.72 14.58 52.94
C MET A 9 1.30 15.09 51.61
N ALA A 10 1.68 16.37 51.50
CA ALA A 10 2.23 16.92 50.27
C ALA A 10 3.58 16.27 49.91
N LEU A 11 4.43 16.07 50.91
CA LEU A 11 5.72 15.40 50.75
C LEU A 11 5.55 13.90 50.46
N ALA A 12 4.54 13.25 51.05
CA ALA A 12 4.15 11.88 50.72
C ALA A 12 3.71 11.74 49.25
N LEU A 13 2.83 12.63 48.77
CA LEU A 13 2.37 12.65 47.38
C LEU A 13 3.54 12.85 46.41
N LEU A 14 4.42 13.82 46.70
CA LEU A 14 5.62 14.06 45.88
C LEU A 14 6.50 12.81 45.80
N ALA A 15 6.83 12.21 46.94
CA ALA A 15 7.70 11.05 47.01
C ALA A 15 7.07 9.83 46.32
N ALA A 16 5.80 9.54 46.58
CA ALA A 16 5.08 8.45 45.93
C ALA A 16 5.02 8.65 44.41
N GLY A 17 4.75 9.87 43.95
CA GLY A 17 4.73 10.21 42.54
C GLY A 17 6.09 9.96 41.86
N LEU A 18 7.20 10.39 42.49
CA LEU A 18 8.55 10.13 41.97
C LEU A 18 8.88 8.63 41.93
N VAL A 19 8.45 7.85 42.92
CA VAL A 19 8.61 6.39 42.91
C VAL A 19 7.84 5.77 41.75
N LEU A 20 6.58 6.17 41.52
CA LEU A 20 5.79 5.67 40.38
C LEU A 20 6.44 6.02 39.03
N MET A 21 6.98 7.24 38.88
CA MET A 21 7.73 7.62 37.68
C MET A 21 8.99 6.76 37.50
N GLY A 22 9.70 6.47 38.59
CA GLY A 22 10.85 5.57 38.56
C GLY A 22 10.46 4.14 38.14
N LEU A 23 9.37 3.60 38.71
CA LEU A 23 8.87 2.27 38.35
C LEU A 23 8.48 2.17 36.87
N GLU A 24 7.90 3.22 36.30
CA GLU A 24 7.62 3.28 34.87
C GLU A 24 8.89 3.21 34.02
N ALA A 25 9.94 3.90 34.45
CA ALA A 25 11.22 3.88 33.75
C ALA A 25 11.88 2.48 33.74
N LEU A 26 11.59 1.65 34.75
CA LEU A 26 12.09 0.26 34.82
C LEU A 26 11.28 -0.71 33.94
N SER A 27 9.97 -0.47 33.81
CA SER A 27 9.07 -1.32 33.04
C SER A 27 8.10 -0.46 32.22
N PRO A 28 8.54 -0.01 31.03
CA PRO A 28 7.72 0.83 30.16
C PRO A 28 6.41 0.14 29.77
N GLY A 29 5.31 0.88 29.80
CA GLY A 29 3.99 0.40 29.37
C GLY A 29 2.96 0.27 30.49
N ALA A 30 3.29 0.65 31.72
CA ALA A 30 2.28 0.85 32.74
C ALA A 30 1.81 2.32 32.69
N HIS A 31 0.53 2.63 32.88
CA HIS A 31 0.08 4.03 32.86
C HIS A 31 0.50 4.79 34.14
N LEU A 32 1.59 4.37 34.80
CA LEU A 32 2.10 4.89 36.06
C LEU A 32 2.65 6.31 35.92
N ILE A 33 3.16 6.69 34.74
CA ILE A 33 3.62 8.05 34.50
C ILE A 33 2.51 9.08 34.72
N VAL A 34 1.28 8.78 34.32
CA VAL A 34 0.12 9.67 34.45
C VAL A 34 -0.22 9.90 35.93
N ILE A 35 -0.28 8.81 36.69
CA ILE A 35 -0.52 8.85 38.14
C ILE A 35 0.65 9.55 38.84
N GLY A 36 1.88 9.25 38.43
CA GLY A 36 3.10 9.88 38.94
C GLY A 36 3.08 11.40 38.77
N ILE A 37 2.78 11.90 37.56
CA ILE A 37 2.66 13.34 37.27
C ILE A 37 1.59 13.99 38.14
N ALA A 38 0.43 13.35 38.31
CA ALA A 38 -0.66 13.85 39.14
C ALA A 38 -0.21 14.07 40.59
N LEU A 39 0.44 13.06 41.18
CA LEU A 39 0.91 13.09 42.57
C LEU A 39 2.08 14.08 42.76
N VAL A 40 3.04 14.10 41.84
CA VAL A 40 4.17 15.06 41.87
C VAL A 40 3.66 16.49 41.77
N GLY A 41 2.76 16.78 40.81
CA GLY A 41 2.21 18.11 40.61
C GLY A 41 1.44 18.60 41.84
N ALA A 42 0.57 17.76 42.41
CA ALA A 42 -0.16 18.11 43.62
C ALA A 42 0.75 18.27 44.84
N GLY A 43 1.74 17.37 45.01
CA GLY A 43 2.73 17.44 46.08
C GLY A 43 3.58 18.71 46.02
N LEU A 44 4.04 19.11 44.82
CA LEU A 44 4.77 20.36 44.62
C LEU A 44 3.95 21.58 45.02
N VAL A 45 2.69 21.66 44.61
CA VAL A 45 1.80 22.76 45.00
C VAL A 45 1.58 22.77 46.52
N GLY A 46 1.39 21.60 47.14
CA GLY A 46 1.28 21.50 48.60
C GLY A 46 2.53 21.96 49.36
N ILE A 47 3.73 21.77 48.79
CA ILE A 47 4.99 22.24 49.35
C ILE A 47 5.17 23.75 49.17
N VAL A 48 4.79 24.30 48.01
CA VAL A 48 4.91 25.74 47.72
C VAL A 48 3.90 26.57 48.51
N PHE A 49 2.73 26.02 48.81
CA PHE A 49 1.65 26.69 49.53
C PHE A 49 1.29 25.97 50.85
N PRO A 50 2.23 25.89 51.81
CA PRO A 50 2.02 25.14 53.05
C PRO A 50 0.91 25.77 53.91
N GLY A 51 0.06 24.94 54.50
CA GLY A 51 -1.03 25.36 55.41
C GLY A 51 -2.28 25.93 54.71
N THR A 52 -2.17 26.34 53.45
CA THR A 52 -3.31 26.81 52.63
C THR A 52 -4.03 25.70 51.87
N VAL A 53 -3.32 24.62 51.51
CA VAL A 53 -3.87 23.54 50.69
C VAL A 53 -4.14 22.33 51.59
N GLY A 54 -5.38 22.19 52.03
CA GLY A 54 -5.81 21.05 52.85
C GLY A 54 -5.87 19.72 52.07
N PRO A 55 -6.05 18.58 52.75
CA PRO A 55 -6.08 17.25 52.10
C PRO A 55 -7.12 17.14 50.98
N LEU A 56 -8.31 17.72 51.15
CA LEU A 56 -9.35 17.78 50.12
C LEU A 56 -8.90 18.56 48.88
N ALA A 57 -8.22 19.68 49.08
CA ALA A 57 -7.70 20.48 47.99
C ALA A 57 -6.57 19.75 47.24
N LEU A 58 -5.68 19.06 47.97
CA LEU A 58 -4.65 18.20 47.36
C LEU A 58 -5.26 17.05 46.56
N ALA A 59 -6.32 16.42 47.06
CA ALA A 59 -7.03 15.36 46.33
C ALA A 59 -7.69 15.89 45.04
N ALA A 60 -8.38 17.04 45.13
CA ALA A 60 -8.97 17.69 43.97
C ALA A 60 -7.90 18.10 42.94
N LEU A 61 -6.79 18.65 43.40
CA LEU A 61 -5.67 19.04 42.55
C LEU A 61 -5.04 17.82 41.86
N THR A 62 -4.84 16.72 42.60
CA THR A 62 -4.35 15.46 42.05
C THR A 62 -5.29 14.96 40.94
N LEU A 63 -6.61 15.02 41.16
CA LEU A 63 -7.59 14.63 40.16
C LEU A 63 -7.50 15.51 38.90
N VAL A 64 -7.46 16.84 39.07
CA VAL A 64 -7.39 17.80 37.95
C VAL A 64 -6.11 17.62 37.14
N ILE A 65 -4.97 17.52 37.82
CA ILE A 65 -3.68 17.29 37.16
C ILE A 65 -3.67 15.90 36.49
N GLY A 66 -4.24 14.88 37.13
CA GLY A 66 -4.35 13.54 36.56
C GLY A 66 -5.21 13.50 35.30
N ILE A 67 -6.35 14.21 35.26
CA ILE A 67 -7.18 14.34 34.06
C ILE A 67 -6.41 15.06 32.96
N ALA A 68 -5.73 16.17 33.27
CA ALA A 68 -4.92 16.91 32.30
C ALA A 68 -3.76 16.06 31.77
N ALA A 69 -3.04 15.35 32.65
CA ALA A 69 -1.97 14.44 32.27
C ALA A 69 -2.49 13.28 31.43
N THR A 70 -3.66 12.71 31.75
CA THR A 70 -4.31 11.67 30.94
C THR A 70 -4.68 12.19 29.56
N TYR A 71 -5.24 13.40 29.49
CA TYR A 71 -5.60 14.05 28.24
C TYR A 71 -4.36 14.25 27.36
N VAL A 72 -3.29 14.83 27.91
CA VAL A 72 -2.00 15.01 27.22
C VAL A 72 -1.42 13.65 26.81
N TYR A 73 -1.43 12.67 27.70
CA TYR A 73 -0.90 11.33 27.42
C TYR A 73 -1.61 10.67 26.23
N ARG A 74 -2.95 10.81 26.14
CA ARG A 74 -3.75 10.29 25.03
C ARG A 74 -3.59 11.08 23.74
N GLU A 75 -3.56 12.40 23.82
CA GLU A 75 -3.49 13.28 22.65
C GLU A 75 -2.12 13.21 21.97
N PHE A 76 -1.04 13.21 22.76
CA PHE A 76 0.32 13.24 22.23
C PHE A 76 0.90 11.85 21.93
N ASP A 77 0.18 10.80 22.30
CA ASP A 77 0.53 9.42 22.06
C ASP A 77 1.97 9.09 22.47
N PHE A 78 2.29 9.38 23.73
CA PHE A 78 3.66 9.32 24.27
C PHE A 78 4.24 7.89 24.27
N TYR A 79 3.38 6.86 24.16
CA TYR A 79 3.74 5.44 24.23
C TYR A 79 3.06 4.54 23.19
N GLY A 80 2.06 5.01 22.44
CA GLY A 80 1.14 4.17 21.68
C GLY A 80 1.16 4.39 20.16
N GLY A 81 2.34 4.44 19.52
CA GLY A 81 2.39 4.11 18.08
C GLY A 81 3.06 5.07 17.12
N LYS A 82 4.01 5.92 17.56
CA LYS A 82 4.97 6.57 16.65
C LYS A 82 6.30 5.80 16.55
N GLY A 83 6.25 4.47 16.57
CA GLY A 83 7.48 3.68 16.62
C GLY A 83 7.36 2.17 16.81
N THR A 84 6.17 1.60 17.00
CA THR A 84 5.98 0.24 16.47
C THR A 84 6.04 0.41 14.96
N ALA A 85 6.89 -0.35 14.28
CA ALA A 85 6.76 -0.52 12.85
C ALA A 85 5.32 -0.97 12.60
N GLN A 86 4.44 0.00 12.31
CA GLN A 86 3.23 -0.23 11.57
C GLN A 86 3.80 -0.85 10.31
N THR A 87 3.73 -2.19 10.20
CA THR A 87 3.93 -2.89 8.94
C THR A 87 3.16 -2.06 7.95
N SER A 88 3.86 -1.41 7.00
CA SER A 88 3.28 -0.45 6.06
C SER A 88 1.90 -0.96 5.71
N ASP A 89 0.88 -0.30 6.25
CA ASP A 89 -0.47 -0.85 6.34
C ASP A 89 -0.78 -1.34 4.94
N SER A 90 -1.15 -2.62 4.76
CA SER A 90 -1.07 -3.29 3.45
C SER A 90 -1.71 -2.47 2.33
N LYS A 91 -2.70 -1.62 2.65
CA LYS A 91 -3.30 -0.59 1.79
C LYS A 91 -2.31 0.37 1.08
N SER A 92 -1.10 0.56 1.60
CA SER A 92 -0.04 1.40 1.00
C SER A 92 0.73 0.69 -0.11
N LEU A 93 0.55 -0.61 -0.29
CA LEU A 93 1.23 -1.38 -1.33
C LEU A 93 0.46 -1.37 -2.66
N ALA A 94 -0.78 -0.87 -2.70
CA ALA A 94 -1.52 -0.71 -3.94
C ALA A 94 -0.79 0.25 -4.89
N GLY A 95 -0.54 -0.17 -6.12
CA GLY A 95 0.22 0.59 -7.11
C GLY A 95 1.74 0.50 -6.97
N SER A 96 2.27 -0.23 -5.97
CA SER A 96 3.70 -0.53 -5.90
C SER A 96 4.11 -1.47 -7.03
N THR A 97 5.33 -1.27 -7.53
CA THR A 97 5.96 -2.12 -8.54
C THR A 97 6.90 -3.13 -7.91
N GLY A 98 7.26 -4.14 -8.69
CA GLY A 98 8.22 -5.16 -8.32
C GLY A 98 8.42 -6.16 -9.45
N TYR A 99 8.99 -7.31 -9.12
CA TYR A 99 9.22 -8.39 -10.08
C TYR A 99 8.89 -9.76 -9.50
N VAL A 100 8.58 -10.71 -10.37
CA VAL A 100 8.27 -12.09 -10.01
C VAL A 100 9.53 -12.85 -9.61
N THR A 101 9.50 -13.53 -8.46
CA THR A 101 10.56 -14.43 -7.99
C THR A 101 10.19 -15.89 -8.14
N GLU A 102 8.90 -16.22 -8.15
CA GLU A 102 8.36 -17.54 -8.49
C GLU A 102 7.11 -17.37 -9.34
N THR A 103 7.02 -18.09 -10.46
CA THR A 103 5.93 -18.01 -11.44
C THR A 103 4.56 -17.82 -10.79
N VAL A 104 3.89 -16.71 -11.11
CA VAL A 104 2.62 -16.33 -10.51
C VAL A 104 1.47 -16.84 -11.35
N THR A 105 0.55 -17.56 -10.72
CA THR A 105 -0.68 -18.09 -11.32
C THR A 105 -1.90 -17.57 -10.56
N THR A 106 -3.09 -17.95 -11.03
CA THR A 106 -4.34 -17.71 -10.28
C THR A 106 -4.39 -18.39 -8.91
N ARG A 107 -3.49 -19.35 -8.64
CA ARG A 107 -3.47 -20.13 -7.37
C ARG A 107 -2.39 -19.65 -6.39
N GLY A 108 -1.28 -19.11 -6.88
CA GLY A 108 -0.16 -18.68 -6.07
C GLY A 108 1.09 -18.37 -6.89
N GLY A 109 2.14 -17.95 -6.19
CA GLY A 109 3.44 -17.54 -6.69
C GLY A 109 4.10 -16.58 -5.70
N GLU A 110 5.24 -16.02 -6.06
CA GLU A 110 5.99 -15.09 -5.21
C GLU A 110 6.51 -13.89 -6.01
N VAL A 111 6.43 -12.71 -5.40
CA VAL A 111 6.96 -11.46 -5.93
C VAL A 111 7.83 -10.77 -4.91
N LYS A 112 8.74 -9.95 -5.40
CA LYS A 112 9.49 -9.00 -4.60
C LYS A 112 9.14 -7.58 -5.02
N LEU A 113 8.67 -6.78 -4.08
CA LEU A 113 8.33 -5.37 -4.33
C LEU A 113 9.55 -4.46 -4.19
N ASP A 114 9.57 -3.36 -4.96
CA ASP A 114 10.59 -2.31 -4.83
C ASP A 114 10.41 -1.50 -3.55
N ALA A 115 9.16 -1.41 -3.08
CA ALA A 115 8.75 -0.77 -1.83
C ALA A 115 8.12 -1.79 -0.89
N GLY A 116 8.56 -1.83 0.38
CA GLY A 116 8.02 -2.78 1.37
C GLY A 116 8.89 -3.02 2.62
N GLY A 117 10.05 -2.36 2.74
CA GLY A 117 10.94 -2.47 3.91
C GLY A 117 12.05 -3.51 3.74
N PHE A 118 12.44 -4.18 4.82
CA PHE A 118 13.50 -5.20 4.77
C PHE A 118 12.97 -6.52 4.19
N ALA A 119 13.52 -6.94 3.04
CA ALA A 119 13.18 -8.18 2.33
C ALA A 119 11.68 -8.33 1.99
N PRO A 120 11.15 -7.49 1.07
CA PRO A 120 9.72 -7.40 0.75
C PRO A 120 9.26 -8.53 -0.20
N TYR A 121 9.38 -9.78 0.24
CA TYR A 121 8.84 -10.94 -0.46
C TYR A 121 7.40 -11.18 -0.05
N TYR A 122 6.52 -11.31 -1.04
CA TYR A 122 5.09 -11.53 -0.81
C TYR A 122 4.58 -12.67 -1.68
N SER A 123 3.63 -13.43 -1.14
CA SER A 123 2.87 -14.35 -1.98
C SER A 123 1.98 -13.55 -2.93
N ALA A 124 1.85 -14.01 -4.16
CA ALA A 124 1.08 -13.28 -5.17
C ALA A 124 0.16 -14.19 -5.97
N ARG A 125 -0.89 -13.60 -6.53
CA ARG A 125 -1.81 -14.22 -7.50
C ARG A 125 -2.15 -13.24 -8.59
N THR A 126 -2.29 -13.73 -9.82
CA THR A 126 -2.86 -12.96 -10.93
C THR A 126 -4.35 -13.26 -11.07
N THR A 127 -5.12 -12.29 -11.57
CA THR A 127 -6.52 -12.49 -11.93
C THR A 127 -6.66 -13.37 -13.19
N SER A 128 -5.68 -13.33 -14.10
CA SER A 128 -5.71 -14.10 -15.34
C SER A 128 -4.33 -14.58 -15.79
N GLY A 129 -4.30 -15.72 -16.48
CA GLY A 129 -3.08 -16.27 -17.05
C GLY A 129 -2.02 -16.71 -16.03
N THR A 130 -0.76 -16.58 -16.45
CA THR A 130 0.46 -16.88 -15.70
C THR A 130 1.46 -15.76 -15.99
N ILE A 131 2.21 -15.35 -14.98
CA ILE A 131 3.28 -14.34 -15.09
C ILE A 131 4.60 -15.05 -14.80
N ASP A 132 5.55 -14.95 -15.71
CA ASP A 132 6.81 -15.71 -15.65
C ASP A 132 7.81 -15.09 -14.66
N GLU A 133 8.80 -15.88 -14.25
CA GLU A 133 9.84 -15.41 -13.34
C GLU A 133 10.65 -14.27 -13.97
N GLY A 134 10.93 -13.22 -13.19
CA GLY A 134 11.67 -12.04 -13.62
C GLY A 134 10.83 -10.97 -14.31
N GLU A 135 9.54 -11.20 -14.55
CA GLU A 135 8.64 -10.23 -15.16
C GLU A 135 8.25 -9.12 -14.18
N GLU A 136 8.11 -7.89 -14.69
CA GLU A 136 7.72 -6.72 -13.89
C GLU A 136 6.20 -6.71 -13.64
N ILE A 137 5.83 -6.40 -12.40
CA ILE A 137 4.44 -6.42 -11.95
C ILE A 137 4.04 -5.13 -11.25
N ILE A 138 2.73 -4.93 -11.17
CA ILE A 138 2.10 -3.90 -10.33
C ILE A 138 1.07 -4.53 -9.40
N VAL A 139 1.00 -4.05 -8.17
CA VAL A 139 0.02 -4.51 -7.18
C VAL A 139 -1.34 -3.84 -7.45
N LEU A 140 -2.34 -4.64 -7.83
CA LEU A 140 -3.72 -4.18 -8.03
C LEU A 140 -4.49 -4.10 -6.72
N ASP A 141 -4.36 -5.14 -5.89
CA ASP A 141 -5.00 -5.22 -4.58
C ASP A 141 -4.01 -5.80 -3.56
N PRO A 142 -3.65 -5.03 -2.53
CA PRO A 142 -2.78 -5.52 -1.47
C PRO A 142 -3.43 -6.56 -0.56
N GLY A 143 -4.75 -6.81 -0.69
CA GLY A 143 -5.45 -7.87 0.02
C GLY A 143 -5.47 -7.71 1.54
N GLY A 144 -5.94 -8.77 2.22
CA GLY A 144 -5.97 -8.88 3.68
C GLY A 144 -5.04 -10.00 4.16
N GLY A 145 -3.73 -9.76 4.16
CA GLY A 145 -2.70 -10.73 4.57
C GLY A 145 -1.38 -10.54 3.82
N ASN A 146 -0.63 -11.63 3.61
CA ASN A 146 0.63 -11.65 2.83
C ASN A 146 0.43 -12.07 1.36
N VAL A 147 -0.82 -12.05 0.87
CA VAL A 147 -1.14 -12.45 -0.50
C VAL A 147 -1.63 -11.23 -1.28
N LEU A 148 -0.84 -10.82 -2.27
CA LEU A 148 -1.11 -9.68 -3.14
C LEU A 148 -1.79 -10.16 -4.42
N THR A 149 -2.70 -9.35 -4.95
CA THR A 149 -3.17 -9.52 -6.33
C THR A 149 -2.36 -8.61 -7.23
N VAL A 150 -1.68 -9.19 -8.21
CA VAL A 150 -0.74 -8.50 -9.10
C VAL A 150 -1.07 -8.76 -10.56
N GLU A 151 -0.63 -7.87 -11.43
CA GLU A 151 -0.74 -8.01 -12.88
C GLU A 151 0.59 -7.64 -13.54
N SER A 152 0.87 -8.26 -14.68
CA SER A 152 2.07 -7.97 -15.47
C SER A 152 1.99 -6.58 -16.09
N LEU A 153 3.07 -5.82 -16.02
CA LEU A 153 3.20 -4.54 -16.72
C LEU A 153 3.40 -4.73 -18.24
N GLY A 154 3.93 -5.87 -18.67
CA GLY A 154 4.10 -6.22 -20.10
C GLY A 154 2.78 -6.59 -20.77
N ALA A 155 1.94 -7.37 -20.09
CA ALA A 155 0.66 -7.84 -20.62
C ALA A 155 -0.38 -6.72 -20.87
N ILE A 156 -0.26 -5.59 -20.18
CA ILE A 156 -1.13 -4.42 -20.40
C ILE A 156 -0.86 -3.77 -21.77
N GLY A 157 0.32 -3.96 -22.36
CA GLY A 157 0.71 -3.39 -23.65
C GLY A 157 0.53 -4.31 -24.86
N GLU A 158 0.64 -5.63 -24.69
CA GLU A 158 0.74 -6.56 -25.83
C GLU A 158 -0.63 -6.99 -26.40
N ASP A 159 -1.67 -7.16 -25.58
CA ASP A 159 -2.91 -7.83 -26.06
C ASP A 159 -3.89 -6.97 -26.88
N GLU A 160 -3.93 -5.64 -26.66
CA GLU A 160 -4.84 -4.73 -27.39
C GLU A 160 -4.17 -4.10 -28.62
N ILE A 161 -2.87 -3.80 -28.53
CA ILE A 161 -2.12 -3.13 -29.60
C ILE A 161 -1.77 -4.11 -30.72
N ASP A 162 -1.33 -5.33 -30.42
CA ASP A 162 -0.97 -6.31 -31.47
C ASP A 162 -2.19 -6.82 -32.23
N ARG A 163 -3.35 -6.94 -31.55
CA ARG A 163 -4.63 -7.27 -32.20
C ARG A 163 -5.07 -6.15 -33.15
N ALA A 164 -4.97 -4.89 -32.73
CA ALA A 164 -5.28 -3.74 -33.57
C ALA A 164 -4.31 -3.60 -34.76
N LEU A 165 -3.02 -3.85 -34.56
CA LEU A 165 -1.99 -3.84 -35.61
C LEU A 165 -2.19 -4.98 -36.63
N ALA A 166 -2.62 -6.16 -36.19
CA ALA A 166 -2.93 -7.27 -37.07
C ALA A 166 -4.20 -6.99 -37.91
N GLU A 167 -5.23 -6.39 -37.32
CA GLU A 167 -6.44 -5.97 -38.05
C GLU A 167 -6.14 -4.85 -39.07
N GLU A 168 -5.29 -3.87 -38.73
CA GLU A 168 -4.86 -2.82 -39.65
C GLU A 168 -3.99 -3.39 -40.80
N SER A 169 -3.08 -4.33 -40.49
CA SER A 169 -2.22 -4.98 -41.48
C SER A 169 -3.04 -5.81 -42.48
N ALA A 170 -4.07 -6.52 -42.02
CA ALA A 170 -5.00 -7.26 -42.88
C ALA A 170 -5.85 -6.32 -43.74
N ALA A 171 -6.36 -5.22 -43.17
CA ALA A 171 -7.15 -4.24 -43.89
C ALA A 171 -6.34 -3.46 -44.95
N ASN A 172 -5.04 -3.25 -44.73
CA ASN A 172 -4.15 -2.63 -45.72
C ASN A 172 -3.73 -3.62 -46.82
N ALA A 173 -3.52 -4.90 -46.51
CA ALA A 173 -3.22 -5.92 -47.52
C ALA A 173 -4.36 -6.10 -48.55
N ASP A 174 -5.62 -5.99 -48.13
CA ASP A 174 -6.78 -6.02 -49.04
C ASP A 174 -6.89 -4.76 -49.92
N ARG A 175 -6.40 -3.60 -49.47
CA ARG A 175 -6.39 -2.36 -50.27
C ARG A 175 -5.30 -2.34 -51.33
N ASP A 176 -4.14 -2.93 -51.04
CA ASP A 176 -3.04 -3.05 -52.01
C ASP A 176 -3.34 -4.10 -53.11
N ALA A 177 -4.20 -5.09 -52.83
CA ALA A 177 -4.66 -6.05 -53.83
C ALA A 177 -5.64 -5.44 -54.86
N ASP A 178 -6.42 -4.42 -54.47
CA ASP A 178 -7.38 -3.74 -55.36
C ASP A 178 -6.71 -2.64 -56.22
N ALA A 179 -5.66 -1.98 -55.69
CA ALA A 179 -4.93 -0.94 -56.41
C ALA A 179 -4.06 -1.49 -57.58
N GLY A 180 -3.64 -2.76 -57.52
CA GLY A 180 -2.82 -3.40 -58.55
C GLY A 180 -3.55 -3.79 -59.85
N ALA A 181 -4.89 -3.73 -59.88
CA ALA A 181 -5.68 -4.17 -61.04
C ALA A 181 -6.04 -3.06 -62.04
N SER A 182 -5.75 -1.78 -61.74
CA SER A 182 -6.28 -0.64 -62.51
C SER A 182 -5.34 -0.03 -63.56
N THR A 183 -4.11 -0.54 -63.75
CA THR A 183 -3.14 0.06 -64.72
C THR A 183 -2.81 -0.82 -65.94
N ALA A 184 -3.59 -1.87 -66.23
CA ALA A 184 -3.38 -2.69 -67.42
C ALA A 184 -4.69 -3.02 -68.13
N ARG A 185 -5.28 -2.05 -68.84
CA ARG A 185 -6.18 -2.24 -70.01
C ARG A 185 -6.72 -0.88 -70.46
N ASP A 186 -5.85 -0.11 -71.09
CA ASP A 186 -6.26 0.98 -71.99
C ASP A 186 -5.70 0.65 -73.38
N GLU A 187 -6.36 -0.30 -74.08
CA GLU A 187 -6.34 -0.44 -75.54
C GLU A 187 -7.68 -1.07 -75.97
N SER A 188 -8.67 -0.19 -76.21
CA SER A 188 -9.67 -0.18 -77.31
C SER A 188 -9.99 -1.54 -77.98
N GLU A 189 -11.20 -2.12 -77.80
CA GLU A 189 -12.44 -1.84 -78.57
C GLU A 189 -12.25 -1.86 -80.09
N GLU A 190 -12.82 -2.85 -80.81
CA GLU A 190 -13.96 -2.63 -81.72
C GLU A 190 -14.45 -3.95 -82.37
N SER A 191 -15.77 -4.19 -82.32
CA SER A 191 -16.63 -4.77 -83.38
C SER A 191 -16.36 -6.19 -83.91
N ASP A 192 -17.28 -6.96 -84.46
CA ASP A 192 -18.74 -7.08 -84.48
C ASP A 192 -18.99 -8.41 -85.24
N GLU A 193 -20.20 -8.92 -85.18
CA GLU A 193 -20.78 -10.10 -85.82
C GLU A 193 -20.14 -10.63 -87.13
N SER A 194 -20.03 -11.96 -87.26
CA SER A 194 -20.77 -12.74 -88.28
C SER A 194 -20.21 -14.16 -88.46
N ALA A 195 -21.15 -15.06 -88.72
CA ALA A 195 -21.06 -16.47 -89.06
C ALA A 195 -19.98 -16.88 -90.09
N THR A 196 -19.67 -18.19 -90.08
CA THR A 196 -19.84 -19.14 -91.21
C THR A 196 -18.64 -20.09 -91.37
N GLU A 197 -18.95 -21.38 -91.23
CA GLU A 197 -18.42 -22.56 -91.95
C GLU A 197 -16.93 -22.98 -91.90
N THR A 198 -16.74 -24.16 -91.31
CA THR A 198 -16.24 -25.43 -91.90
C THR A 198 -14.94 -25.47 -92.70
N GLU A 199 -14.26 -26.62 -92.52
CA GLU A 199 -13.20 -27.22 -93.34
C GLU A 199 -11.79 -26.69 -93.06
N SER A 200 -10.72 -27.44 -93.17
CA SER A 200 -10.44 -28.88 -93.33
C SER A 200 -8.93 -28.90 -93.61
N SER A 201 -8.21 -29.88 -93.07
CA SER A 201 -6.89 -30.32 -93.57
C SER A 201 -5.74 -29.30 -93.41
N ARG A 202 -4.45 -29.63 -93.47
CA ARG A 202 -3.60 -30.82 -93.30
C ARG A 202 -2.21 -30.32 -93.75
N SER A 203 -1.17 -30.95 -93.21
CA SER A 203 0.16 -31.12 -93.81
C SER A 203 1.21 -30.01 -93.71
N ASP A 204 2.32 -30.45 -93.09
CA ASP A 204 3.74 -30.38 -93.51
C ASP A 204 4.40 -29.01 -93.73
#